data_AF-A0A6H0S284-F1
#
_entry.id   AF-A0A6H0S284-F1
#
_cell.length_a   1.000
_cell.length_b   1.000
_cell.length_c   1.000
_cell.angle_alpha   90.00
_cell.angle_beta   90.00
_cell.angle_gamma   90.00
#
_symmetry.space_group_name_H-M   'P 1'
#
loop_
_entity.id
_entity.type
_entity.pdbx_description
1 polymer ?
#
loop_
_entity_poly.entity_id
_entity_poly.type
_entity_poly.pdbx_seq_one_letter_code
_entity_poly.pdbx_strand_id
1 'polypeptide(L)'
;MDRDELGEVIASVQAKFPERPREEVEDVVRGAYRDLAGTATVTAHLIPLTLNRSMRLMRIQRNRRPANGRGEILVLAETSAHSCG
;
A
#
# COMPACT_ATOMS: atom_id res chain seq x y z
N MET A 1 -10.97 -0.64 16.33
CA MET A 1 -10.16 -1.21 15.23
C MET A 1 -8.81 -1.44 15.84
N ASP A 2 -8.70 -2.61 16.42
CA ASP A 2 -7.63 -2.96 17.32
C ASP A 2 -6.33 -3.06 16.53
N ARG A 3 -5.28 -2.48 17.11
CA ARG A 3 -3.94 -2.41 16.52
C ARG A 3 -3.41 -3.80 16.10
N ASP A 4 -3.95 -4.84 16.75
CA ASP A 4 -3.65 -6.25 16.52
C ASP A 4 -4.22 -6.79 15.20
N GLU A 5 -5.46 -6.43 14.82
CA GLU A 5 -6.08 -6.91 13.56
C GLU A 5 -5.32 -6.39 12.33
N LEU A 6 -4.90 -5.13 12.35
CA LEU A 6 -4.11 -4.57 11.24
C LEU A 6 -2.71 -5.18 11.19
N GLY A 7 -2.15 -5.54 12.35
CA GLY A 7 -0.88 -6.25 12.47
C GLY A 7 -0.91 -7.63 11.80
N GLU A 8 -1.98 -8.39 12.00
CA GLU A 8 -2.19 -9.69 11.34
C GLU A 8 -2.32 -9.57 9.81
N VAL A 9 -2.98 -8.51 9.34
CA VAL A 9 -3.08 -8.21 7.90
C VAL A 9 -1.70 -7.87 7.33
N ILE A 10 -0.91 -7.02 8.01
CA ILE A 10 0.46 -6.68 7.61
C ILE A 10 1.32 -7.95 7.53
N ALA A 11 1.27 -8.82 8.55
CA ALA A 11 2.03 -10.06 8.57
C ALA A 11 1.63 -11.00 7.42
N SER A 12 0.33 -11.12 7.14
CA SER A 12 -0.20 -11.92 6.05
C SER A 12 0.21 -11.41 4.67
N VAL A 13 0.25 -10.09 4.49
CA VAL A 13 0.73 -9.47 3.24
C VAL A 13 2.24 -9.62 3.11
N GLN A 14 3.00 -9.39 4.18
CA GLN A 14 4.46 -9.58 4.18
C GLN A 14 4.86 -11.01 3.82
N ALA A 15 4.15 -12.01 4.34
CA ALA A 15 4.42 -13.42 4.00
C ALA A 15 4.20 -13.74 2.52
N LYS A 16 3.35 -12.98 1.82
CA LYS A 16 3.10 -13.12 0.38
C LYS A 16 4.07 -12.32 -0.49
N PHE A 17 4.74 -11.32 0.10
CA PHE A 17 5.69 -10.44 -0.59
C PHE A 17 6.98 -10.33 0.24
N PRO A 18 7.70 -11.44 0.46
CA PRO A 18 8.91 -11.46 1.29
C PRO A 18 10.04 -10.57 0.74
N GLU A 19 10.05 -10.29 -0.56
CA GLU A 19 11.00 -9.40 -1.22
C GLU A 19 10.74 -7.92 -0.97
N ARG A 20 9.60 -7.57 -0.37
CA ARG A 20 9.22 -6.18 -0.08
C ARG A 20 9.63 -5.77 1.33
N PRO A 21 10.15 -4.56 1.50
CA PRO A 21 10.43 -4.04 2.83
C PRO A 21 9.11 -3.88 3.59
N ARG A 22 9.17 -4.19 4.89
CA ARG A 22 7.99 -4.17 5.77
C ARG A 22 7.32 -2.80 5.78
N GLU A 23 8.09 -1.73 5.72
CA GLU A 23 7.58 -0.35 5.72
C GLU A 23 6.70 -0.07 4.49
N GLU A 24 7.09 -0.53 3.29
CA GLU A 24 6.25 -0.43 2.08
C GLU A 24 4.94 -1.21 2.25
N VAL A 25 5.01 -2.39 2.86
CA VAL A 25 3.82 -3.22 3.12
C VAL A 25 2.89 -2.55 4.13
N GLU A 26 3.44 -1.94 5.18
CA GLU A 26 2.67 -1.20 6.19
C GLU A 26 1.97 0.01 5.58
N ASP A 27 2.65 0.79 4.76
CA ASP A 27 2.08 1.98 4.10
C ASP A 27 0.93 1.60 3.15
N VAL A 28 1.09 0.53 2.37
CA VAL A 28 0.04 0.03 1.48
C VAL A 28 -1.18 -0.46 2.27
N VAL A 29 -0.97 -1.22 3.34
CA VAL A 29 -2.06 -1.76 4.16
C VAL A 29 -2.81 -0.63 4.88
N ARG A 30 -2.08 0.33 5.46
CA ARG A 30 -2.67 1.50 6.14
C ARG A 30 -3.41 2.42 5.16
N GLY A 31 -2.87 2.63 3.96
CA GLY A 31 -3.54 3.41 2.91
C GLY A 31 -4.86 2.77 2.50
N ALA A 32 -4.85 1.47 2.19
CA ALA A 32 -6.06 0.75 1.80
C ALA A 32 -7.12 0.73 2.91
N TYR A 33 -6.71 0.58 4.16
CA TYR A 33 -7.60 0.67 5.32
C TYR A 33 -8.26 2.05 5.43
N ARG A 34 -7.49 3.13 5.31
CA ARG A 34 -8.01 4.50 5.37
C ARG A 34 -9.00 4.81 4.26
N ASP A 35 -8.70 4.39 3.04
CA ASP A 35 -9.58 4.60 1.88
C ASP A 35 -10.93 3.90 2.04
N LEU A 36 -10.92 2.71 2.64
CA LEU A 36 -12.13 1.96 2.91
C LEU A 36 -12.87 2.45 4.14
N ALA A 37 -12.15 2.92 5.16
CA ALA A 37 -12.74 3.54 6.34
C ALA A 37 -13.46 4.83 5.95
N GLY A 38 -12.93 5.57 4.97
CA GLY A 38 -13.54 6.79 4.44
C GLY A 38 -14.73 6.57 3.51
N THR A 39 -14.90 5.37 2.94
CA THR A 39 -15.95 5.08 1.94
C THR A 39 -17.04 4.11 2.42
N ALA A 40 -16.84 3.44 3.55
CA ALA A 40 -17.79 2.44 4.03
C ALA A 40 -18.80 3.04 5.02
N THR A 41 -20.05 3.17 4.59
CA THR A 41 -21.21 3.44 5.47
C THR A 41 -21.57 2.23 6.35
N VAL A 42 -20.95 1.06 6.12
CA VAL A 42 -21.09 -0.15 6.93
C VAL A 42 -19.72 -0.75 7.21
N THR A 43 -19.28 -0.64 8.47
CA THR A 43 -17.94 -1.00 8.97
C THR A 43 -17.66 -2.51 9.05
N ALA A 44 -18.67 -3.38 8.89
CA ALA A 44 -18.53 -4.84 9.03
C ALA A 44 -17.88 -5.56 7.83
N HIS A 45 -17.74 -4.91 6.67
CA HIS A 45 -17.20 -5.53 5.45
C HIS A 45 -15.92 -4.88 4.93
N LEU A 46 -15.33 -4.00 5.72
CA LEU A 46 -14.17 -3.20 5.34
C LEU A 46 -12.95 -4.07 5.04
N ILE A 47 -12.68 -5.07 5.88
CA ILE A 47 -11.54 -5.99 5.74
C ILE A 47 -11.67 -6.86 4.46
N PRO A 48 -12.79 -7.55 4.20
CA PRO A 48 -12.99 -8.28 2.94
C PRO A 48 -12.88 -7.39 1.69
N LEU A 49 -13.42 -6.16 1.74
CA LEU A 49 -13.36 -5.21 0.62
C LEU A 49 -11.93 -4.71 0.38
N THR A 50 -11.15 -4.53 1.45
CA THR A 50 -9.72 -4.16 1.39
C THR A 50 -8.94 -5.23 0.66
N LEU A 51 -9.10 -6.48 1.08
CA LEU A 51 -8.38 -7.61 0.52
C LEU A 51 -8.69 -7.79 -0.97
N ASN A 52 -9.98 -7.75 -1.35
CA ASN A 52 -10.38 -7.89 -2.74
C ASN A 52 -9.84 -6.77 -3.63
N ARG A 53 -9.85 -5.52 -3.14
CA ARG A 53 -9.37 -4.38 -3.89
C ARG A 53 -7.85 -4.41 -4.08
N SER A 54 -7.10 -4.74 -3.04
CA SER A 54 -5.64 -4.88 -3.10
C SER A 54 -5.21 -5.99 -4.06
N MET A 55 -5.88 -7.15 -4.04
CA MET A 55 -5.61 -8.23 -4.99
C MET A 55 -5.87 -7.83 -6.45
N ARG A 56 -6.92 -7.04 -6.70
CA ARG A 56 -7.24 -6.56 -8.05
C ARG A 56 -6.17 -5.60 -8.57
N LEU A 57 -5.70 -4.67 -7.74
CA LEU A 57 -4.66 -3.71 -8.12
C LEU A 57 -3.31 -4.40 -8.38
N MET A 58 -2.93 -5.35 -7.53
CA MET A 58 -1.70 -6.14 -7.71
C MET A 58 -1.70 -6.92 -9.03
N ARG A 59 -2.84 -7.51 -9.42
CA ARG A 59 -2.97 -8.22 -10.71
C ARG A 59 -2.84 -7.29 -11.91
N ILE A 60 -3.36 -6.07 -11.81
CA ILE A 60 -3.24 -5.06 -12.87
C ILE A 60 -1.79 -4.59 -13.01
N GLN A 61 -1.09 -4.37 -11.89
CA GLN A 61 0.33 -3.99 -11.92
C GLN A 61 1.23 -5.10 -12.49
N ARG A 62 0.93 -6.37 -12.19
CA ARG A 62 1.63 -7.51 -12.79
C ARG A 62 1.52 -7.54 -14.31
N ASN A 63 0.35 -7.23 -14.87
CA ASN A 63 0.14 -7.19 -16.32
C ASN A 63 0.74 -5.94 -16.99
N ARG A 64 1.09 -4.91 -16.21
CA ARG A 64 1.71 -3.67 -16.72
C ARG A 64 3.23 -3.64 -16.62
N ARG A 65 3.88 -4.67 -16.05
CA ARG A 65 5.35 -4.72 -16.03
C ARG A 65 5.84 -5.26 -17.38
N PRO A 66 6.40 -4.42 -18.28
CA PRO A 66 7.07 -4.95 -19.45
C PRO A 66 8.26 -5.79 -18.98
N ALA A 67 8.42 -6.97 -19.54
CA ALA A 67 9.61 -7.77 -19.39
C ALA A 67 10.77 -7.07 -20.14
N ASN A 68 11.41 -6.07 -19.55
CA ASN A 68 12.75 -5.65 -19.97
C ASN A 68 13.41 -4.61 -19.04
N GLY A 69 14.65 -4.89 -18.67
CA GLY A 69 15.78 -3.96 -18.83
C GLY A 69 16.02 -2.88 -17.76
N ARG A 70 17.26 -2.88 -17.25
CA ARG A 70 17.97 -1.81 -16.53
C ARG A 70 17.55 -0.38 -16.91
N GLY A 71 17.39 0.50 -15.91
CA GLY A 71 17.28 1.95 -16.11
C GLY A 71 17.20 2.69 -14.79
N GLU A 72 18.22 3.51 -14.53
CA GLU A 72 18.42 4.40 -13.38
C GLU A 72 17.25 5.39 -13.21
N ILE A 73 16.84 5.68 -11.95
CA ILE A 73 16.16 6.94 -11.62
C ILE A 73 16.78 7.53 -10.35
N LEU A 74 17.62 8.53 -10.64
CA LEU A 74 18.11 9.62 -9.81
C LEU A 74 16.98 10.26 -9.01
N VAL A 75 17.13 10.36 -7.69
CA VAL A 75 16.42 11.36 -6.87
C VAL A 75 17.47 12.07 -6.02
N LEU A 76 18.05 13.12 -6.60
CA LEU A 76 18.71 14.16 -5.81
C LEU A 76 17.58 15.01 -5.21
N ALA A 77 17.46 14.92 -3.89
CA ALA A 77 16.62 15.80 -3.11
C ALA A 77 17.26 17.20 -3.08
N GLU A 78 16.51 18.24 -3.47
CA GLU A 78 16.77 19.59 -2.99
C GLU A 78 15.46 20.24 -2.53
N THR A 79 15.30 20.19 -1.21
CA THR A 79 14.54 21.11 -0.37
C THR A 79 14.86 22.56 -0.70
N SER A 80 13.84 23.41 -0.85
CA SER A 80 13.86 24.74 -0.24
C SER A 80 12.46 25.35 -0.14
N ALA A 81 12.24 25.89 1.04
CA ALA A 81 10.97 26.30 1.59
C ALA A 81 10.44 27.58 0.92
N HIS A 82 9.17 27.53 0.54
CA HIS A 82 8.35 28.72 0.45
C HIS A 82 8.04 29.16 1.89
N SER A 83 8.53 30.33 2.31
CA SER A 83 8.02 31.02 3.48
C SER A 83 7.75 32.47 3.10
N CYS A 84 6.46 32.81 3.09
CA CYS A 84 5.97 34.18 3.11
C CYS A 84 6.41 34.87 4.40
N GLY A 85 6.81 36.13 4.26
CA GLY A 85 7.09 37.07 5.33
C GLY A 85 7.57 38.38 4.73
#